data_AF-A0A2N2X9J3-F1
#
_entry.id   AF-A0A2N2X9J3-F1
#
_cell.length_a   1.000
_cell.length_b   1.000
_cell.length_c   1.000
_cell.angle_alpha   90.00
_cell.angle_beta   90.00
_cell.angle_gamma   90.00
#
_symmetry.space_group_name_H-M   'P 1'
#
loop_
_entity.id
_entity.type
_entity.pdbx_description
1 polymer ?
#
loop_
_entity_poly.entity_id
_entity_poly.type
_entity_poly.pdbx_seq_one_letter_code
_entity_poly.pdbx_strand_id
1 'polypeptide(L)'
;QHLSVKNKLISGVEDVKFLGEENEWLVQYAKMKLTETHYDYFVFGHRHLPLEIALSENSKYINTGDWIVHFTYGEFDGEQFILKKY
;
A
#
# COMPACT_ATOMS: atom_id res chain seq x y z
N GLN A 1 -8.01 -20.71 21.58
CA GLN A 1 -8.82 -19.59 21.05
C GLN A 1 -8.13 -18.28 21.43
N HIS A 2 -8.11 -17.30 20.51
CA HIS A 2 -7.73 -15.88 20.71
C HIS A 2 -6.24 -15.51 20.87
N LEU A 3 -5.52 -15.47 19.74
CA LEU A 3 -4.39 -14.55 19.53
C LEU A 3 -4.67 -13.55 18.37
N SER A 4 -5.50 -13.92 17.40
CA SER A 4 -5.75 -13.08 16.20
C SER A 4 -6.64 -11.84 16.44
N VAL A 5 -7.49 -11.84 17.47
CA VAL A 5 -8.48 -10.76 17.66
C VAL A 5 -7.88 -9.53 18.35
N LYS A 6 -6.92 -9.74 19.26
CA LYS A 6 -6.26 -8.64 19.99
C LYS A 6 -5.35 -7.79 19.10
N ASN A 7 -4.61 -8.39 18.17
CA ASN A 7 -3.73 -7.63 17.26
C ASN A 7 -4.51 -6.76 16.27
N LYS A 8 -5.68 -7.21 15.82
CA LYS A 8 -6.51 -6.48 14.84
C LYS A 8 -7.11 -5.18 15.39
N LEU A 9 -7.38 -5.12 16.71
CA LEU A 9 -7.99 -3.95 17.36
C LEU A 9 -6.99 -2.82 17.63
N ILE A 10 -5.71 -3.15 17.76
CA ILE A 10 -4.66 -2.17 18.06
C ILE A 10 -4.16 -1.52 16.75
N SER A 11 -4.03 -2.29 15.67
CA SER A 11 -3.51 -1.78 14.39
C SER A 11 -4.49 -0.84 13.66
N GLY A 12 -5.81 -1.08 13.76
CA GLY A 12 -6.80 -0.42 12.90
C GLY A 12 -7.01 1.10 13.09
N VAL A 13 -6.55 1.70 14.19
CA VAL A 13 -6.67 3.16 14.44
C VAL A 13 -5.36 3.91 14.23
N GLU A 14 -4.22 3.27 14.44
CA GLU A 14 -2.90 3.85 14.20
C GLU A 14 -2.50 3.77 12.72
N ASP A 15 -2.96 2.75 11.99
CA ASP A 15 -2.67 2.56 10.56
C ASP A 15 -3.30 3.62 9.64
N VAL A 16 -4.21 4.46 10.15
CA VAL A 16 -5.04 5.40 9.35
C VAL A 16 -4.33 6.71 9.03
N LYS A 17 -3.19 7.01 9.65
CA LYS A 17 -2.42 8.23 9.35
C LYS A 17 -1.22 7.91 8.47
N PHE A 18 -1.15 8.57 7.32
CA PHE A 18 0.07 8.60 6.51
C PHE A 18 1.10 9.48 7.22
N LEU A 19 2.24 8.90 7.61
CA LEU A 19 3.30 9.58 8.37
C LEU A 19 4.40 10.15 7.47
N GLY A 20 4.18 10.18 6.15
CA GLY A 20 5.18 10.51 5.14
C GLY A 20 5.99 9.29 4.71
N GLU A 21 6.49 9.31 3.48
CA GLU A 21 7.20 8.18 2.84
C GLU A 21 8.32 7.58 3.70
N GLU A 22 9.08 8.45 4.38
CA GLU A 22 10.23 8.06 5.20
C GLU A 22 9.84 7.28 6.45
N ASN A 23 8.59 7.34 6.88
CA ASN A 23 8.05 6.59 8.02
C ASN A 23 7.20 5.38 7.58
N GLU A 24 7.09 5.12 6.28
CA GLU A 24 6.31 4.01 5.72
C GLU A 24 7.23 2.83 5.39
N TRP A 25 7.23 1.81 6.24
CA TRP A 25 8.14 0.66 6.10
C TRP A 25 7.99 -0.07 4.76
N LEU A 26 6.77 -0.14 4.20
CA LEU A 26 6.54 -0.76 2.89
C LEU A 26 7.12 0.08 1.74
N VAL A 27 7.10 1.41 1.88
CA VAL A 27 7.72 2.33 0.90
C VAL A 27 9.22 2.16 0.94
N GLN A 28 9.82 2.12 2.13
CA GLN A 28 11.26 1.85 2.30
C GLN A 28 11.66 0.47 1.74
N TYR A 29 10.85 -0.56 2.01
CA TYR A 29 11.06 -1.90 1.46
C TYR A 29 11.03 -1.90 -0.07
N ALA A 30 10.07 -1.20 -0.68
CA ALA A 30 9.97 -1.07 -2.13
C ALA A 30 11.19 -0.33 -2.72
N LYS A 31 11.60 0.80 -2.10
CA LYS A 31 12.83 1.54 -2.46
C LYS A 31 14.07 0.63 -2.38
N MET A 32 14.20 -0.18 -1.33
CA MET A 32 15.30 -1.14 -1.18
C MET A 32 15.27 -2.20 -2.30
N LYS A 33 14.11 -2.79 -2.58
CA LYS A 33 13.99 -3.81 -3.65
C LYS A 33 14.27 -3.27 -5.04
N LEU A 34 13.94 -2.00 -5.29
CA LEU A 34 14.31 -1.31 -6.53
C LEU A 34 15.83 -1.18 -6.75
N THR A 35 16.64 -1.23 -5.68
CA THR A 35 18.10 -1.24 -5.83
C THR A 35 18.64 -2.57 -6.35
N GLU A 36 17.90 -3.66 -6.15
CA GLU A 36 18.27 -5.02 -6.59
C GLU A 36 17.71 -5.34 -7.99
N THR A 37 16.47 -4.95 -8.27
CA THR A 37 15.75 -5.30 -9.51
C THR A 37 14.69 -4.26 -9.80
N HIS A 38 14.52 -3.92 -11.08
CA HIS A 38 13.50 -2.97 -11.51
C HIS A 38 12.10 -3.61 -11.45
N TYR A 39 11.14 -2.84 -10.95
CA TYR A 39 9.71 -3.13 -10.98
C TYR A 39 8.94 -1.85 -11.25
N ASP A 40 7.96 -1.88 -12.16
CA ASP A 40 7.10 -0.74 -12.44
C ASP A 40 6.11 -0.46 -11.29
N TYR A 41 5.63 -1.52 -10.62
CA TYR A 41 4.60 -1.42 -9.59
C TYR A 41 4.89 -2.30 -8.39
N PHE A 42 4.79 -1.71 -7.20
CA PHE A 42 4.73 -2.42 -5.93
C PHE A 42 3.31 -2.29 -5.37
N VAL A 43 2.54 -3.38 -5.40
CA VAL A 43 1.13 -3.38 -4.99
C VAL A 43 1.00 -4.06 -3.62
N PHE A 44 0.44 -3.34 -2.65
CA PHE A 44 0.26 -3.79 -1.28
C PHE A 44 -1.17 -3.56 -0.79
N GLY A 45 -1.51 -4.21 0.33
CA GLY A 45 -2.70 -3.92 1.13
C GLY A 45 -2.32 -3.68 2.58
N HIS A 46 -3.08 -4.27 3.51
CA HIS A 46 -2.82 -4.29 4.96
C HIS A 46 -2.94 -2.95 5.70
N ARG A 47 -2.50 -1.83 5.12
CA ARG A 47 -2.60 -0.50 5.75
C ARG A 47 -4.00 0.06 5.80
N HIS A 48 -4.94 -0.52 5.06
CA HIS A 48 -6.31 -0.02 4.94
C HIS A 48 -6.38 1.47 4.51
N LEU A 49 -5.29 2.01 3.93
CA LEU A 49 -5.21 3.35 3.37
C LEU A 49 -4.90 3.26 1.88
N PRO A 50 -5.73 3.84 1.01
CA PRO A 50 -5.39 3.98 -0.39
C PRO A 50 -4.24 4.96 -0.54
N LEU A 51 -3.13 4.51 -1.12
CA LEU A 51 -1.92 5.32 -1.31
C LEU A 51 -1.34 5.06 -2.70
N GLU A 52 -0.90 6.11 -3.36
CA GLU A 52 -0.11 6.05 -4.59
C GLU A 52 1.09 6.97 -4.42
N ILE A 53 2.29 6.39 -4.50
CA ILE A 53 3.55 7.08 -4.23
C ILE A 53 4.53 6.78 -5.36
N ALA A 54 5.11 7.82 -5.96
CA ALA A 54 6.17 7.66 -6.94
C ALA A 54 7.46 7.26 -6.22
N LEU A 55 8.05 6.12 -6.60
CA LEU A 55 9.33 5.65 -6.05
C LEU A 55 10.51 6.08 -6.94
N SER A 56 10.27 6.20 -8.25
CA SER A 56 11.21 6.66 -9.27
C SER A 56 10.44 7.22 -10.47
N GLU A 57 11.12 7.55 -11.57
CA GLU A 57 10.48 7.96 -12.83
C GLU A 57 9.52 6.88 -13.37
N ASN A 58 9.88 5.60 -13.22
CA ASN A 58 9.17 4.47 -13.82
C ASN A 58 8.67 3.45 -12.77
N SER A 59 8.64 3.81 -11.49
CA SER A 59 8.22 2.88 -10.43
C SER A 59 7.27 3.53 -9.44
N LYS A 60 6.19 2.82 -9.09
CA LYS A 60 5.18 3.29 -8.14
C LYS A 60 4.94 2.28 -7.01
N TYR A 61 4.70 2.81 -5.81
CA TYR A 61 4.09 2.09 -4.70
C TYR A 61 2.58 2.37 -4.72
N ILE A 62 1.78 1.32 -4.66
CA ILE A 62 0.32 1.40 -4.55
C ILE A 62 -0.13 0.58 -3.34
N ASN A 63 -0.90 1.19 -2.45
CA ASN A 63 -1.67 0.48 -1.43
C ASN A 63 -3.15 0.51 -1.82
N THR A 64 -3.80 -0.65 -1.90
CA THR A 64 -5.19 -0.76 -2.35
C THR A 64 -6.20 -0.20 -1.36
N GLY A 65 -5.78 0.12 -0.13
CA GLY A 65 -6.68 0.55 0.93
C GLY A 65 -7.60 -0.56 1.37
N ASP A 66 -8.89 -0.25 1.55
CA ASP A 66 -9.89 -1.21 1.97
C ASP A 66 -11.26 -0.96 1.33
N TRP A 67 -12.03 -2.04 1.24
CA TRP A 67 -13.38 -2.08 0.68
C TRP A 67 -14.52 -1.76 1.68
N ILE A 68 -14.21 -1.39 2.93
CA ILE A 68 -15.21 -1.08 3.97
C ILE A 68 -15.40 0.43 4.10
N VAL A 69 -14.30 1.19 4.12
CA VAL A 69 -14.28 2.64 4.33
C VAL A 69 -13.94 3.37 3.04
N HIS A 70 -12.89 2.92 2.33
CA HIS A 70 -12.37 3.64 1.18
C HIS A 70 -13.02 3.23 -0.15
N PHE A 71 -13.55 2.01 -0.24
CA PHE A 71 -14.12 1.43 -1.45
C PHE A 71 -13.15 1.47 -2.64
N THR A 72 -11.87 1.24 -2.36
CA THR A 72 -10.80 1.28 -3.35
C THR A 72 -10.34 -0.12 -3.78
N TYR A 73 -9.90 -0.23 -5.02
CA TYR A 73 -9.38 -1.46 -5.62
C TYR A 73 -8.34 -1.14 -6.69
N GLY A 74 -7.40 -2.05 -6.92
CA GLY A 74 -6.44 -1.94 -8.02
C GLY A 74 -6.98 -2.55 -9.30
N GLU A 75 -6.80 -1.86 -10.42
CA GLU A 75 -7.08 -2.37 -11.77
C GLU A 75 -5.79 -2.41 -12.57
N PHE A 76 -5.53 -3.54 -13.23
CA PHE A 76 -4.47 -3.68 -14.22
C PHE A 76 -5.10 -3.99 -15.57
N ASP A 77 -4.92 -3.11 -16.54
CA ASP A 77 -5.52 -3.23 -17.88
C ASP A 77 -4.64 -4.00 -18.88
N GLY A 78 -3.46 -4.43 -18.44
CA GLY A 78 -2.43 -5.07 -19.29
C GLY A 78 -1.27 -4.14 -19.61
N GLU A 79 -1.43 -2.83 -19.45
CA GLU A 79 -0.40 -1.81 -19.70
C GLU A 79 -0.06 -1.03 -18.43
N GLN A 80 -1.06 -0.66 -17.63
CA GLN A 80 -0.89 0.17 -16.45
C GLN A 80 -1.71 -0.35 -15.26
N PHE A 81 -1.17 -0.10 -14.07
CA PHE A 81 -1.88 -0.35 -12.81
C PHE A 81 -2.41 0.97 -12.25
N ILE A 82 -3.71 1.01 -11.96
CA ILE A 82 -4.41 2.20 -11.45
C ILE A 82 -5.16 1.84 -10.17
N LEU A 83 -5.06 2.70 -9.15
CA LEU A 83 -5.92 2.63 -7.98
C LEU A 83 -7.27 3.32 -8.27
N LYS A 84 -8.35 2.56 -8.27
CA LYS A 84 -9.71 3.07 -8.49
C LYS A 84 -10.52 3.11 -7.20
N LYS A 85 -11.57 3.92 -7.23
CA LYS A 85 -12.57 4.05 -6.17
C LYS A 85 -13.98 3.84 -6.74
N TYR A 86 -14.83 3.15 -5.98
CA TYR A 86 -16.27 3.01 -6.24
C TYR A 86 -17.08 4.08 -5.50
#